data_AF-A0A4Y2B5W3-F1
#
_entry.id   AF-A0A4Y2B5W3-F1
#
_cell.length_a   1.000
_cell.length_b   1.000
_cell.length_c   1.000
_cell.angle_alpha   90.00
_cell.angle_beta   90.00
_cell.angle_gamma   90.00
#
_symmetry.space_group_name_H-M   'P 1'
#
loop_
_entity.id
_entity.type
_entity.pdbx_description
1 polymer ?
#
loop_
_entity_poly.entity_id
_entity_poly.type
_entity_poly.pdbx_seq_one_letter_code
_entity_poly.pdbx_strand_id
1 'polypeptide(L)'
;MKPGNLDYQKSDQGISFFKWKDNRSVHFLSNYHGNDTCKVQRRLKDGTKIDVTAPIVVKDYNGHMGGIDKADMLRDIYDRDRKSKKWWHRLFLLC
;
A
#
# COMPACT_ATOMS: atom_id res chain seq x y z
N MET A 1 5.28 -14.04 16.46
CA MET A 1 6.29 -13.57 15.49
C MET A 1 7.04 -12.41 16.10
N LYS A 2 8.38 -12.46 16.09
CA LYS A 2 9.22 -11.32 16.48
C LYS A 2 9.16 -10.24 15.39
N PRO A 3 9.37 -8.95 15.72
CA PRO A 3 9.50 -7.90 14.70
C PRO A 3 10.58 -8.27 13.68
N GLY A 4 10.27 -8.11 12.39
CA GLY A 4 11.12 -8.52 11.27
C GLY A 4 10.87 -9.95 10.76
N ASN A 5 10.11 -10.80 11.47
CA ASN A 5 9.80 -12.14 10.98
C ASN A 5 8.89 -12.07 9.73
N LEU A 6 9.19 -12.95 8.78
CA LEU A 6 8.45 -13.19 7.56
C LEU A 6 8.05 -14.66 7.49
N ASP A 7 6.76 -14.94 7.37
CA ASP A 7 6.25 -16.24 6.94
C ASP A 7 5.70 -16.09 5.51
N TYR A 8 5.97 -17.06 4.64
CA TYR A 8 5.40 -17.12 3.30
C TYR A 8 4.83 -18.51 3.02
N GLN A 9 3.76 -18.56 2.24
CA GLN A 9 3.16 -19.79 1.71
C GLN A 9 2.75 -19.56 0.26
N LYS A 10 2.82 -20.60 -0.57
CA LYS A 10 2.36 -20.54 -1.97
C LYS A 10 1.27 -21.57 -2.20
N SER A 11 0.15 -21.14 -2.76
CA SER A 11 -0.93 -22.01 -3.23
C SER A 11 -0.50 -22.75 -4.49
N ASP A 12 -1.09 -23.92 -4.71
CA ASP A 12 -0.92 -24.72 -5.92
C ASP A 12 -1.35 -23.95 -7.18
N GLN A 13 -2.28 -22.99 -7.03
CA GLN A 13 -2.70 -22.07 -8.10
C GLN A 13 -1.69 -20.94 -8.40
N GLY A 14 -0.51 -20.95 -7.79
CA GLY A 14 0.54 -19.96 -8.02
C GLY A 14 0.39 -18.66 -7.22
N ILE A 15 -0.57 -18.59 -6.28
CA ILE A 15 -0.78 -17.41 -5.42
C ILE A 15 0.12 -17.50 -4.18
N SER A 16 0.98 -16.51 -3.99
CA SER A 16 1.85 -16.34 -2.83
C SER A 16 1.16 -15.50 -1.75
N PHE A 17 1.18 -16.00 -0.51
CA PHE A 17 0.73 -15.36 0.70
C PHE A 17 1.94 -14.97 1.54
N PHE A 18 2.00 -13.71 1.97
CA PHE A 18 3.06 -13.20 2.82
C PHE A 18 2.48 -12.67 4.13
N LYS A 19 3.11 -13.02 5.23
CA LYS A 19 2.81 -12.47 6.55
C LYS A 19 4.09 -11.90 7.14
N TRP A 20 4.14 -10.57 7.23
CA TRP A 20 5.30 -9.86 7.75
C TRP A 20 4.94 -9.13 9.05
N LYS A 21 5.78 -9.25 10.06
CA LYS A 21 5.59 -8.58 11.36
C LYS A 21 6.48 -7.36 11.44
N ASP A 22 5.92 -6.17 11.26
CA ASP A 22 6.57 -4.91 11.66
C ASP A 22 6.11 -4.56 13.09
N ASN A 23 5.56 -3.36 13.35
CA ASN A 23 4.86 -3.08 14.61
C ASN A 23 3.60 -3.95 14.76
N ARG A 24 2.90 -4.18 13.65
CA ARG A 24 1.72 -5.05 13.56
C ARG A 24 1.97 -6.09 12.47
N SER A 25 1.17 -7.15 12.50
CA SER A 25 1.22 -8.17 11.44
C SER A 25 0.55 -7.59 10.20
N VAL A 26 1.23 -7.63 9.07
CA VAL A 26 0.72 -7.20 7.77
C VAL A 26 0.67 -8.41 6.86
N HIS A 27 -0.40 -8.50 6.08
CA HIS A 27 -0.68 -9.60 5.18
C HIS A 27 -0.68 -9.10 3.74
N PHE A 28 -0.01 -9.83 2.85
CA PHE A 28 0.01 -9.55 1.42
C PHE A 28 -0.34 -10.80 0.63
N LEU A 29 -0.91 -10.56 -0.54
CA LEU A 29 -1.29 -11.54 -1.52
C LEU A 29 -0.70 -11.11 -2.86
N SER A 30 -0.03 -12.02 -3.54
CA SER A 30 0.46 -11.74 -4.90
C SER A 30 0.61 -13.01 -5.72
N ASN A 31 0.43 -12.90 -7.02
CA ASN A 31 0.65 -13.96 -8.01
C ASN A 31 2.03 -13.88 -8.70
N TYR A 32 2.80 -12.82 -8.45
CA TYR A 32 4.07 -12.54 -9.15
C TYR A 32 5.29 -12.70 -8.24
N HIS A 33 5.16 -12.39 -6.96
CA HIS A 33 6.30 -12.29 -6.06
C HIS A 33 6.77 -13.65 -5.53
N GLY A 34 8.09 -13.82 -5.49
CA GLY A 34 8.79 -14.93 -4.81
C GLY A 34 9.09 -14.65 -3.33
N ASN A 35 9.97 -15.45 -2.72
CA ASN A 35 10.35 -15.34 -1.31
C ASN A 35 11.51 -14.35 -1.03
N ASP A 36 11.79 -13.45 -1.98
CA ASP A 36 12.91 -12.54 -1.86
C ASP A 36 12.63 -11.41 -0.86
N THR A 37 13.69 -11.01 -0.15
CA THR A 37 13.65 -9.93 0.83
C THR A 37 14.45 -8.72 0.34
N CYS A 38 14.04 -7.54 0.76
CA CYS A 38 14.69 -6.28 0.46
C CYS A 38 14.74 -5.37 1.69
N LYS A 39 15.50 -4.28 1.59
CA LYS A 39 15.50 -3.22 2.60
C LYS A 39 14.48 -2.15 2.20
N VAL A 40 13.61 -1.80 3.14
CA VAL A 40 12.67 -0.68 3.02
C VAL A 40 12.93 0.34 4.11
N GLN A 41 12.86 1.62 3.75
CA GLN A 41 13.00 2.71 4.71
C GLN A 41 11.73 2.86 5.53
N ARG A 42 11.87 2.70 6.83
CA ARG A 42 10.83 2.98 7.81
C ARG A 42 11.15 4.26 8.56
N ARG A 43 10.16 5.15 8.68
CA ARG A 43 10.25 6.34 9.53
C ARG A 43 9.81 6.00 10.96
N LEU A 44 10.66 6.31 11.94
CA LEU A 44 10.34 6.22 13.36
C LEU A 44 9.53 7.44 13.81
N LYS A 45 8.94 7.35 15.01
CA LYS A 45 8.17 8.47 15.61
C LYS A 45 9.03 9.74 15.74
N ASP A 46 10.32 9.56 16.00
CA ASP A 46 11.29 10.65 16.19
C ASP A 46 11.75 11.27 14.86
N GLY A 47 11.18 10.83 13.73
CA GLY A 47 11.51 11.33 12.40
C GLY A 47 12.69 10.65 11.72
N THR A 48 13.52 9.93 12.47
CA THR A 48 14.65 9.15 11.95
C THR A 48 14.18 8.07 10.98
N LYS A 49 14.90 7.89 9.88
CA LYS A 49 14.67 6.81 8.91
C LYS A 49 15.63 5.65 9.20
N ILE A 50 15.08 4.45 9.29
CA ILE A 50 15.85 3.20 9.48
C ILE A 50 15.57 2.25 8.33
N ASP A 51 16.56 1.47 7.95
CA ASP A 51 16.38 0.38 6.98
C ASP A 51 15.90 -0.87 7.71
N VAL A 52 14.77 -1.41 7.26
CA VAL A 52 14.17 -2.64 7.80
C VAL A 52 14.13 -3.69 6.71
N THR A 53 14.50 -4.91 7.05
CA THR A 53 14.33 -6.07 6.15
C THR A 53 12.85 -6.40 6.04
N ALA A 54 12.32 -6.37 4.82
CA ALA A 54 10.94 -6.73 4.51
C ALA A 54 10.87 -7.51 3.19
N PRO A 55 9.75 -8.19 2.92
CA PRO A 55 9.51 -8.81 1.62
C PRO A 55 9.56 -7.81 0.47
N ILE A 56 10.00 -8.23 -0.73
CA ILE A 56 9.91 -7.40 -1.94
C ILE A 56 8.49 -6.90 -2.20
N VAL A 57 7.47 -7.72 -1.92
CA VAL A 57 6.06 -7.32 -2.09
C VAL A 57 5.70 -6.05 -1.31
N VAL A 58 6.36 -5.78 -0.17
CA VAL A 58 6.12 -4.56 0.61
C VAL A 58 6.66 -3.32 -0.11
N LYS A 59 7.85 -3.44 -0.69
CA LYS A 59 8.47 -2.35 -1.46
C LYS A 59 7.60 -2.00 -2.66
N ASP A 60 7.19 -3.01 -3.43
CA ASP A 60 6.42 -2.81 -4.64
C ASP A 60 5.02 -2.29 -4.32
N TYR A 61 4.37 -2.81 -3.28
CA TYR A 61 3.09 -2.29 -2.81
C TYR A 61 3.19 -0.82 -2.42
N ASN A 62 4.18 -0.44 -1.61
CA ASN A 62 4.36 0.96 -1.20
C ASN A 62 4.69 1.89 -2.38
N GLY A 63 5.37 1.39 -3.41
CA GLY A 63 5.67 2.15 -4.62
C GLY A 63 4.44 2.47 -5.46
N HIS A 64 3.45 1.57 -5.48
CA HIS A 64 2.26 1.71 -6.34
C HIS A 64 1.00 2.19 -5.59
N MET A 65 0.94 2.05 -4.27
CA MET A 65 -0.22 2.44 -3.44
C MET A 65 -0.65 3.90 -3.60
N GLY A 66 0.32 4.82 -3.74
CA GLY A 66 0.05 6.26 -3.71
C GLY A 66 -0.69 6.81 -4.94
N GLY A 67 -0.99 6.00 -5.96
CA GLY A 67 -1.66 6.45 -7.17
C GLY A 67 -3.07 7.00 -6.91
N ILE A 68 -3.87 6.29 -6.11
CA ILE A 68 -5.25 6.67 -5.79
C ILE A 68 -5.26 7.92 -4.89
N ASP A 69 -4.48 7.91 -3.81
CA ASP A 69 -4.37 9.05 -2.90
C ASP A 69 -3.92 10.32 -3.61
N LYS A 70 -2.98 10.20 -4.57
CA LYS A 70 -2.55 11.33 -5.39
C LYS A 70 -3.65 11.82 -6.32
N ALA A 71 -4.42 10.92 -6.93
CA ALA A 71 -5.56 11.29 -7.76
C ALA A 71 -6.63 12.02 -6.93
N ASP A 72 -6.95 11.51 -5.73
CA ASP A 72 -7.90 12.17 -4.82
C ASP A 72 -7.39 13.53 -4.32
N MET A 73 -6.10 13.64 -3.98
CA MET A 73 -5.49 14.92 -3.61
C MET A 73 -5.58 15.94 -4.75
N LEU A 74 -5.28 15.52 -5.99
CA LEU A 74 -5.41 16.39 -7.16
C LEU A 74 -6.87 16.78 -7.40
N ARG A 75 -7.80 15.83 -7.23
CA ARG A 75 -9.24 16.09 -7.34
C ARG A 75 -9.67 17.13 -6.31
N ASP A 76 -9.24 17.03 -5.05
CA ASP A 76 -9.58 17.99 -4.00
C ASP A 76 -8.99 19.40 -4.24
N ILE A 77 -7.74 19.48 -4.73
CA ILE A 77 -7.07 20.76 -5.02
C ILE A 77 -7.74 21.48 -6.20
N TYR A 78 -8.15 20.75 -7.24
CA TYR A 78 -8.70 21.31 -8.46
C TYR A 78 -10.23 21.18 -8.55
N ASP A 79 -10.90 20.73 -7.49
CA ASP A 79 -12.32 20.41 -7.53
C ASP A 79 -13.14 21.67 -7.86
N ARG A 80 -14.05 21.54 -8.83
CA ARG A 80 -15.08 22.54 -9.13
C ARG A 80 -16.43 22.05 -8.65
N ASP A 81 -16.45 21.32 -7.52
CA ASP A 81 -17.68 20.79 -6.96
C ASP A 81 -18.64 21.96 -6.67
N ARG A 82 -19.78 21.95 -7.37
CA ARG A 82 -20.82 22.97 -7.25
C ARG A 82 -21.95 22.38 -6.44
N LYS A 83 -22.35 23.08 -5.37
CA LYS A 83 -23.52 22.70 -4.57
C LYS A 83 -24.74 22.52 -5.48
N SER A 84 -25.26 21.31 -5.54
CA SER A 84 -26.43 20.96 -6.32
C SER A 84 -27.41 20.14 -5.48
N LYS A 85 -28.70 20.30 -5.73
CA LYS A 85 -29.76 19.54 -5.05
C LYS A 85 -29.91 18.12 -5.60
N LYS A 86 -29.38 17.84 -6.79
CA LYS A 86 -29.50 16.54 -7.46
C LYS A 86 -28.13 15.86 -7.49
N TRP A 87 -28.04 14.66 -6.91
CA TRP A 87 -26.78 13.93 -6.70
C TRP A 87 -26.06 13.58 -8.02
N TRP A 88 -26.79 13.32 -9.10
CA TRP A 88 -26.23 12.92 -10.40
C TRP A 88 -25.34 13.98 -11.05
N HIS A 89 -25.46 15.25 -10.67
CA HIS A 89 -24.57 16.29 -11.20
C HIS A 89 -23.11 16.07 -10.78
N ARG A 90 -22.88 15.38 -9.65
CA ARG A 90 -21.54 14.99 -9.23
C ARG A 90 -20.85 14.08 -10.24
N LEU A 91 -21.58 13.22 -10.95
CA LEU A 91 -21.00 12.36 -11.98
C LEU A 91 -20.32 13.14 -13.12
N PHE A 92 -20.78 14.37 -13.39
CA PHE A 92 -20.24 15.22 -14.47
C PHE A 92 -19.27 16.29 -13.98
N LEU A 93 -19.32 16.63 -12.69
CA LEU A 93 -18.56 17.75 -12.12
C LEU A 93 -17.38 17.29 -11.25
N LEU A 94 -17.39 16.04 -10.78
CA LEU A 94 -16.39 15.46 -9.88
C LEU A 94 -15.28 14.68 -10.62
N CYS A 95 -15.11 14.96 -11.93
CA CYS A 95 -14.15 14.28 -12.79
C CYS A 95 -12.93 15.16 -13.06
#